data_AF-A0A090V013-F1
#
_entry.id   AF-A0A090V013-F1
#
_cell.length_a   1.000
_cell.length_b   1.000
_cell.length_c   1.000
_cell.angle_alpha   90.00
_cell.angle_beta   90.00
_cell.angle_gamma   90.00
#
_symmetry.space_group_name_H-M   'P 1'
#
loop_
_entity.id
_entity.type
_entity.pdbx_description
1 polymer ?
#
loop_
_entity_poly.entity_id
_entity_poly.type
_entity_poly.pdbx_seq_one_letter_code
_entity_poly.pdbx_strand_id
1 'polypeptide(L)'
;MNMIPATFTFLCITFGFISIAYSALKNKEHNKLCDVFHNRFGYLPNGVILSQAGGLFLTFQKDFYFLFPLIVRKGSFIVRNMKSDHYDFIRNLPNEMTAWLKIKFTLLLITITFLFATIVTSYFFK
;
A
#
# COMPACT_ATOMS: atom_id res chain seq x y z
N MET A 1 -30.17 10.06 -12.39
CA MET A 1 -28.81 10.02 -11.81
C MET A 1 -27.91 10.80 -12.76
N ASN A 2 -27.24 11.87 -12.30
CA ASN A 2 -26.40 12.69 -13.18
C ASN A 2 -25.28 11.82 -13.78
N MET A 3 -25.02 11.97 -15.09
CA MET A 3 -24.08 11.11 -15.84
C MET A 3 -22.65 11.17 -15.26
N ILE A 4 -22.25 12.35 -14.79
CA ILE A 4 -20.91 12.64 -14.25
C ILE A 4 -20.60 11.85 -12.96
N PRO A 5 -21.39 11.94 -11.86
CA PRO A 5 -21.11 11.16 -10.65
C PRO A 5 -21.24 9.65 -10.87
N ALA A 6 -22.11 9.21 -11.79
CA ALA A 6 -22.22 7.79 -12.15
C ALA A 6 -20.94 7.26 -12.82
N THR A 7 -20.35 8.02 -13.76
CA THR A 7 -19.07 7.66 -14.41
C THR A 7 -17.92 7.59 -13.41
N PHE A 8 -17.80 8.56 -12.48
CA PHE A 8 -16.75 8.52 -11.45
C PHE A 8 -16.91 7.34 -10.49
N THR A 9 -18.15 6.99 -10.13
CA THR A 9 -18.42 5.82 -9.29
C THR A 9 -17.99 4.53 -9.98
N PHE A 10 -18.32 4.37 -11.27
CA PHE A 10 -17.91 3.20 -12.05
C PHE A 10 -16.38 3.08 -12.15
N LEU A 11 -15.67 4.18 -12.43
CA LEU A 11 -14.21 4.20 -12.44
C LEU A 11 -13.62 3.85 -11.07
N CYS A 12 -14.18 4.37 -9.98
CA CYS A 12 -13.71 4.05 -8.63
C CYS A 12 -13.79 2.54 -8.34
N ILE A 13 -14.89 1.90 -8.76
CA ILE A 13 -15.09 0.45 -8.57
C ILE A 13 -14.09 -0.35 -9.40
N THR A 14 -13.89 -0.02 -10.68
CA THR A 14 -12.96 -0.76 -11.55
C THR A 14 -11.50 -0.64 -11.07
N PHE A 15 -11.06 0.56 -10.70
CA PHE A 15 -9.72 0.76 -10.12
C PHE A 15 -9.55 0.03 -8.77
N GLY A 16 -10.60 -0.01 -7.94
CA GLY A 16 -10.60 -0.79 -6.70
C GLY A 16 -10.39 -2.28 -6.95
N PHE A 17 -11.15 -2.87 -7.88
CA PHE A 17 -10.98 -4.28 -8.27
C PHE A 17 -9.58 -4.57 -8.84
N ILE A 18 -9.07 -3.70 -9.72
CA ILE A 18 -7.71 -3.83 -10.28
C ILE A 18 -6.67 -3.78 -9.16
N SER A 19 -6.82 -2.89 -8.17
CA SER A 19 -5.89 -2.78 -7.06
C SER A 19 -5.88 -4.03 -6.18
N ILE A 20 -7.05 -4.64 -5.92
CA ILE A 20 -7.16 -5.89 -5.16
C ILE A 20 -6.54 -7.05 -5.95
N ALA A 21 -6.87 -7.17 -7.24
CA ALA A 21 -6.33 -8.20 -8.12
C ALA A 21 -4.79 -8.09 -8.26
N TYR A 22 -4.27 -6.87 -8.45
CA TYR A 22 -2.83 -6.61 -8.49
C TYR A 22 -2.15 -7.01 -7.18
N SER A 23 -2.77 -6.69 -6.05
CA SER A 23 -2.24 -7.09 -4.74
C SER A 23 -2.23 -8.61 -4.55
N ALA A 24 -3.27 -9.33 -5.01
CA ALA A 24 -3.33 -10.77 -4.92
C ALA A 24 -2.21 -11.42 -5.77
N LEU A 25 -2.00 -10.92 -7.00
CA LEU A 25 -0.93 -11.39 -7.89
C LEU A 25 0.46 -11.14 -7.30
N LYS A 26 0.68 -10.00 -6.65
CA LYS A 26 1.95 -9.62 -6.04
C LYS A 26 2.15 -10.13 -4.62
N ASN A 27 1.26 -10.99 -4.12
CA ASN A 27 1.43 -11.61 -2.81
C ASN A 27 2.71 -12.47 -2.72
N LYS A 28 3.14 -13.07 -3.83
CA LYS A 28 4.43 -13.80 -3.90
C LYS A 28 5.63 -12.89 -3.66
N GLU A 29 5.60 -11.67 -4.20
CA GLU A 29 6.69 -10.69 -4.02
C GLU A 29 6.72 -10.14 -2.59
N HIS A 30 5.54 -9.99 -1.95
CA HIS A 30 5.46 -9.68 -0.53
C HIS A 30 6.12 -10.78 0.33
N ASN A 31 5.83 -12.05 0.05
CA ASN A 31 6.43 -13.15 0.82
C ASN A 31 7.95 -13.20 0.64
N LYS A 32 8.46 -13.01 -0.59
CA LYS A 32 9.91 -12.88 -0.81
C LYS A 32 10.54 -11.75 -0.01
N LEU A 33 9.87 -10.59 0.05
CA LEU A 33 10.33 -9.45 0.83
C LEU A 33 10.40 -9.77 2.34
N CYS A 34 9.38 -10.47 2.84
CA CYS A 34 9.33 -10.99 4.19
C CYS A 34 10.46 -11.99 4.48
N ASP A 35 10.74 -12.93 3.57
CA ASP A 35 11.83 -13.90 3.72
C ASP A 35 13.20 -13.22 3.74
N VAL A 36 13.42 -12.26 2.83
CA VAL A 36 14.66 -11.46 2.78
C VAL A 36 14.86 -10.66 4.07
N PHE A 37 13.79 -10.10 4.63
CA PHE A 37 13.83 -9.41 5.91
C PHE A 37 14.10 -10.37 7.08
N HIS A 38 13.42 -11.52 7.11
CA HIS A 38 13.61 -12.55 8.12
C HIS A 38 15.03 -13.10 8.12
N ASN A 39 15.61 -13.38 6.95
CA ASN A 39 16.99 -13.85 6.82
C ASN A 39 18.01 -12.84 7.36
N ARG A 40 17.70 -11.54 7.31
CA ARG A 40 18.60 -10.50 7.80
C ARG A 40 18.49 -10.27 9.31
N PHE A 41 17.27 -10.26 9.85
CA PHE A 41 17.00 -9.83 11.23
C PHE A 41 16.55 -10.97 12.17
N GLY A 42 16.23 -12.15 11.64
CA GLY A 42 15.78 -13.32 12.40
C GLY A 42 14.33 -13.25 12.90
N TYR A 43 13.61 -12.15 12.63
CA TYR A 43 12.21 -11.99 13.01
C TYR A 43 11.47 -11.07 12.02
N LEU A 44 10.15 -11.24 11.93
CA LEU A 44 9.28 -10.27 11.26
C LEU A 44 8.68 -9.29 12.29
N PRO A 45 8.45 -8.03 11.93
CA PRO A 45 7.75 -7.09 12.79
C PRO A 45 6.32 -7.57 13.08
N ASN A 46 5.88 -7.51 14.33
CA ASN A 46 4.53 -7.95 14.74
C ASN A 46 3.41 -7.30 13.92
N GLY A 47 3.58 -6.05 13.49
CA GLY A 47 2.62 -5.35 12.63
C GLY A 47 2.44 -6.01 11.26
N VAL A 48 3.51 -6.58 10.70
CA VAL A 48 3.46 -7.31 9.41
C VAL A 48 2.78 -8.66 9.62
N ILE A 49 3.14 -9.39 10.68
CA ILE A 49 2.56 -10.71 11.01
C ILE A 49 1.04 -10.58 11.26
N LEU A 50 0.63 -9.62 12.08
CA LEU A 50 -0.78 -9.37 12.39
C LEU A 50 -1.56 -8.97 11.13
N SER A 51 -0.96 -8.14 10.29
CA SER A 51 -1.60 -7.70 9.04
C SER A 51 -1.65 -8.81 7.98
N GLN A 52 -0.73 -9.76 8.02
CA GLN A 52 -0.77 -10.96 7.17
C GLN A 52 -1.89 -11.92 7.63
N ALA A 53 -2.14 -12.02 8.93
CA ALA A 53 -3.24 -12.81 9.49
C ALA A 53 -4.64 -12.21 9.21
N GLY A 54 -4.74 -10.89 9.04
CA GLY A 54 -6.02 -10.21 8.73
C GLY A 54 -6.51 -10.32 7.29
N GLY A 55 -5.87 -11.14 6.45
CA GLY A 55 -6.36 -11.48 5.11
C GLY A 55 -6.53 -10.28 4.17
N LEU A 56 -7.63 -10.27 3.40
CA LEU A 56 -7.85 -9.27 2.34
C LEU A 56 -7.99 -7.84 2.87
N PHE A 57 -8.53 -7.66 4.09
CA PHE A 57 -8.74 -6.33 4.69
C PHE A 57 -7.43 -5.67 5.13
N LEU A 58 -6.50 -6.43 5.71
CA LEU A 58 -5.19 -5.92 6.15
C LEU A 58 -4.10 -6.05 5.08
N THR A 59 -4.49 -6.41 3.85
CA THR A 59 -3.57 -6.60 2.73
C THR A 59 -2.81 -5.33 2.34
N PHE A 60 -3.35 -4.14 2.58
CA PHE A 60 -2.60 -2.88 2.39
C PHE A 60 -1.80 -2.50 3.65
N GLN A 61 -2.32 -2.84 4.84
CA GLN A 61 -1.67 -2.50 6.10
C GLN A 61 -0.37 -3.26 6.33
N LYS A 62 -0.29 -4.52 5.90
CA LYS A 62 0.93 -5.34 5.97
C LYS A 62 2.11 -4.75 5.20
N ASP A 63 1.81 -3.95 4.17
CA ASP A 63 2.79 -3.36 3.28
C ASP A 63 3.30 -2.00 3.77
N PHE A 64 2.58 -1.34 4.68
CA PHE A 64 2.95 -0.02 5.18
C PHE A 64 4.29 0.01 5.91
N TYR A 65 4.63 -1.06 6.64
CA TYR A 65 5.92 -1.16 7.33
C TYR A 65 7.11 -1.06 6.36
N PHE A 66 6.98 -1.68 5.19
CA PHE A 66 8.00 -1.63 4.13
C PHE A 66 7.89 -0.38 3.26
N LEU A 67 6.70 0.18 3.14
CA LEU A 67 6.44 1.34 2.30
C LEU A 67 6.98 2.63 2.93
N PHE A 68 6.81 2.83 4.24
CA PHE A 68 7.19 4.10 4.87
C PHE A 68 8.66 4.46 4.67
N PRO A 69 9.66 3.58 4.89
CA PRO A 69 11.07 3.90 4.65
C PRO A 69 11.39 4.23 3.18
N LEU A 70 10.59 3.74 2.23
CA LEU A 70 10.78 4.02 0.80
C LEU A 70 10.27 5.41 0.41
N ILE A 71 9.23 5.91 1.08
CA ILE A 71 8.60 7.21 0.76
C ILE A 71 9.18 8.34 1.63
N VAL A 72 9.30 8.13 2.94
CA VAL A 72 9.67 9.20 3.88
C VAL A 72 11.16 9.19 4.23
N ARG A 73 11.69 10.36 4.58
CA ARG A 73 13.08 10.52 5.04
C ARG A 73 13.26 9.96 6.46
N LYS A 74 14.49 9.50 6.75
CA LYS A 74 14.94 9.05 8.06
C LYS A 74 14.67 10.15 9.10
N GLY A 75 14.05 9.78 10.22
CA GLY A 75 13.69 10.73 11.29
C GLY A 75 12.35 11.45 11.11
N SER A 76 11.60 11.21 10.02
CA SER A 76 10.21 11.68 9.91
C SER A 76 9.33 11.03 10.99
N PHE A 77 8.31 11.74 11.47
CA PHE A 77 7.42 11.29 12.55
C PHE A 77 6.87 9.87 12.32
N ILE A 78 6.58 9.52 11.06
CA ILE A 78 6.03 8.23 10.65
C ILE A 78 7.04 7.07 10.85
N VAL A 79 8.34 7.32 10.65
CA VAL A 79 9.41 6.31 10.78
C VAL A 79 10.25 6.50 12.05
N ARG A 80 9.89 7.44 12.92
CA ARG A 80 10.64 7.75 14.15
C ARG A 80 10.70 6.58 15.13
N ASN A 81 9.64 5.77 15.18
CA ASN A 81 9.56 4.59 16.04
C ASN A 81 10.21 3.33 15.42
N MET A 82 10.76 3.45 14.21
CA MET A 82 11.42 2.35 13.52
C MET A 82 12.90 2.30 13.89
N LYS A 83 13.44 1.09 14.13
CA LYS A 83 14.88 0.91 14.31
C LYS A 83 15.63 1.40 13.06
N SER A 84 16.73 2.12 13.27
CA SER A 84 17.58 2.66 12.20
C SER A 84 18.00 1.59 11.19
N ASP A 85 18.35 0.40 11.68
CA ASP A 85 18.87 -0.69 10.85
C ASP A 85 17.79 -1.26 9.92
N HIS A 86 16.54 -1.30 10.38
CA HIS A 86 15.42 -1.72 9.55
C HIS A 86 15.12 -0.68 8.47
N TYR A 87 15.20 0.61 8.82
CA TYR A 87 15.03 1.70 7.87
C TYR A 87 16.11 1.65 6.79
N ASP A 88 17.38 1.55 7.18
CA ASP A 88 18.51 1.55 6.25
C ASP A 88 18.48 0.30 5.35
N PHE A 89 18.10 -0.86 5.90
CA PHE A 89 17.89 -2.07 5.10
C PHE A 89 16.83 -1.85 4.03
N ILE A 90 15.61 -1.46 4.41
CA ILE A 90 14.49 -1.26 3.49
C ILE A 90 14.81 -0.20 2.43
N ARG A 91 15.52 0.87 2.84
CA ARG A 91 15.95 1.94 1.94
C ARG A 91 16.93 1.47 0.87
N ASN A 92 17.78 0.51 1.21
CA ASN A 92 18.81 -0.04 0.33
C ASN A 92 18.34 -1.24 -0.51
N LEU A 93 17.07 -1.65 -0.44
CA LEU A 93 16.55 -2.71 -1.30
C LEU A 93 16.54 -2.28 -2.78
N PRO A 94 16.79 -3.24 -3.70
CA PRO A 94 16.74 -2.95 -5.12
C PRO A 94 15.34 -2.46 -5.52
N ASN A 95 15.30 -1.46 -6.40
CA ASN A 95 14.04 -0.88 -6.87
C ASN A 95 13.12 -1.91 -7.53
N GLU A 96 13.67 -2.95 -8.15
CA GLU A 96 12.88 -4.03 -8.76
C GLU A 96 12.03 -4.79 -7.72
N MET A 97 12.57 -5.01 -6.52
CA MET A 97 11.85 -5.68 -5.43
C MET A 97 10.83 -4.77 -4.74
N THR A 98 10.97 -3.44 -4.87
CA THR A 98 10.09 -2.46 -4.18
C THR A 98 9.12 -1.75 -5.12
N ALA A 99 9.29 -1.88 -6.44
CA ALA A 99 8.47 -1.23 -7.45
C ALA A 99 6.99 -1.64 -7.34
N TRP A 100 6.71 -2.93 -7.12
CA TRP A 100 5.33 -3.42 -6.97
C TRP A 100 4.62 -2.76 -5.78
N LEU A 101 5.36 -2.48 -4.70
CA LEU A 101 4.85 -1.82 -3.50
C LEU A 101 4.46 -0.37 -3.79
N LYS A 102 5.33 0.35 -4.53
CA LYS A 102 5.07 1.71 -4.99
C LYS A 102 3.85 1.77 -5.92
N ILE A 103 3.77 0.85 -6.89
CA ILE A 103 2.64 0.77 -7.84
C ILE A 103 1.33 0.52 -7.10
N LYS A 104 1.32 -0.44 -6.17
CA LYS A 104 0.15 -0.74 -5.34
C LYS A 104 -0.32 0.48 -4.54
N PHE A 105 0.62 1.23 -3.97
CA PHE A 105 0.29 2.45 -3.24
C PHE A 105 -0.25 3.56 -4.14
N THR A 106 0.33 3.76 -5.32
CA THR A 106 -0.17 4.72 -6.31
C THR A 106 -1.60 4.37 -6.76
N LEU A 107 -1.90 3.09 -7.02
CA LEU A 107 -3.25 2.63 -7.34
C LEU A 107 -4.25 2.93 -6.22
N LEU A 108 -3.84 2.76 -4.96
CA LEU A 108 -4.67 3.08 -3.81
C LEU A 108 -4.92 4.59 -3.70
N LEU A 109 -3.91 5.44 -3.92
CA LEU A 109 -4.07 6.90 -3.94
C LEU A 109 -5.01 7.38 -5.06
N ILE A 110 -4.89 6.78 -6.25
CA ILE A 110 -5.78 7.07 -7.38
C ILE A 110 -7.23 6.72 -6.99
N THR A 111 -7.45 5.55 -6.41
CA THR A 111 -8.78 5.11 -5.94
C THR A 111 -9.36 6.08 -4.91
N ILE A 112 -8.57 6.52 -3.94
CA ILE A 112 -9.00 7.51 -2.94
C ILE A 112 -9.37 8.84 -3.59
N THR A 113 -8.57 9.30 -4.57
CA THR A 113 -8.83 10.55 -5.29
C THR A 113 -10.16 10.49 -6.05
N PHE A 114 -10.43 9.38 -6.74
CA PHE A 114 -11.71 9.15 -7.41
C PHE A 114 -12.89 9.08 -6.44
N LEU A 115 -12.69 8.50 -5.25
CA LEU A 115 -13.70 8.46 -4.21
C LEU A 115 -14.05 9.87 -3.72
N PHE A 116 -13.04 10.71 -3.44
CA PHE A 116 -13.27 12.12 -3.09
C PHE A 116 -13.97 12.90 -4.22
N ALA A 117 -13.54 12.72 -5.47
CA ALA A 117 -14.18 13.35 -6.61
C ALA A 117 -15.66 12.95 -6.74
N THR A 118 -15.98 11.69 -6.48
CA THR A 118 -17.37 11.18 -6.47
C THR A 118 -18.21 11.84 -5.38
N ILE A 119 -17.67 11.98 -4.16
CA ILE A 119 -18.37 12.65 -3.05
C ILE A 119 -18.59 14.14 -3.37
N VAL A 120 -17.55 14.83 -3.82
CA VAL A 120 -17.64 16.26 -4.17
C VAL A 120 -18.64 16.48 -5.30
N THR A 121 -18.53 15.73 -6.40
CA THR A 121 -19.47 15.87 -7.54
C THR A 121 -20.90 15.50 -7.16
N SER A 122 -21.12 14.47 -6.35
CA SER A 122 -22.47 14.14 -5.87
C SER A 122 -23.08 15.21 -4.96
N TYR A 123 -22.25 15.95 -4.22
CA TYR A 123 -22.71 17.09 -3.41
C TYR A 123 -23.04 18.32 -4.27
N PHE A 124 -22.21 18.64 -5.27
CA PHE A 124 -22.40 19.79 -6.16
C PHE A 124 -23.51 19.59 -7.20
N PHE A 125 -23.69 18.36 -7.70
CA PHE A 125 -24.71 18.01 -8.68
C PHE A 125 -25.94 17.36 -8.03
N LYS A 126 -26.27 17.74 -6.80
CA LYS A 126 -27.47 17.29 -6.10
C LYS A 126 -28.71 18.03 -6.59
#